data_AF-A0A3P7KKQ3-F1
#
_entry.id   AF-A0A3P7KKQ3-F1
#
_cell.length_a   1.000
_cell.length_b   1.000
_cell.length_c   1.000
_cell.angle_alpha   90.00
_cell.angle_beta   90.00
_cell.angle_gamma   90.00
#
_symmetry.space_group_name_H-M   'P 1'
#
loop_
_entity.id
_entity.type
_entity.pdbx_description
1 polymer ?
#
loop_
_entity_poly.entity_id
_entity_poly.type
_entity_poly.pdbx_seq_one_letter_code
_entity_poly.pdbx_strand_id
1 'polypeptide(L)'
;MRGKLAIGITANFVNNKTYAEERVPEISGVAYIFNQAFFKEMYAKTGVDLENIVYYKDDTHYFVMCAKKQSLLDMGVILQTIEGIRLRPEVYIKNLFMLLSKVDNGLSQGQAKLMAVQGFLVNV
;
A
#
# COMPACT_ATOMS: atom_id res chain seq x y z
N MET A 1 -11.97 9.37 24.50
CA MET A 1 -10.99 8.47 23.84
C MET A 1 -10.29 9.27 22.76
N ARG A 2 -8.95 9.33 22.76
CA ARG A 2 -8.18 9.97 21.68
C ARG A 2 -8.11 8.94 20.55
N GLY A 3 -8.63 9.28 19.35
CA GLY A 3 -8.60 8.38 18.19
C GLY A 3 -7.20 7.84 17.94
N LYS A 4 -7.09 6.61 17.44
CA LYS A 4 -5.80 5.99 17.14
C LYS A 4 -5.30 6.63 15.86
N LEU A 5 -4.12 7.24 15.89
CA LEU A 5 -3.53 7.84 14.69
C LEU A 5 -3.14 6.72 13.72
N ALA A 6 -3.76 6.72 12.55
CA ALA A 6 -3.42 5.86 11.43
C ALA A 6 -2.88 6.71 10.27
N ILE A 7 -2.27 6.06 9.28
CA ILE A 7 -1.81 6.75 8.07
C ILE A 7 -2.37 6.03 6.86
N GLY A 8 -3.13 6.79 6.08
CA GLY A 8 -3.62 6.39 4.77
C GLY A 8 -2.54 6.66 3.73
N ILE A 9 -2.34 5.71 2.83
CA ILE A 9 -1.43 5.82 1.70
C ILE A 9 -2.23 5.53 0.44
N THR A 10 -2.12 6.43 -0.54
CA THR A 10 -2.62 6.21 -1.89
C THR A 10 -1.46 6.07 -2.86
N ALA A 11 -1.61 5.17 -3.83
CA ALA A 11 -0.61 4.93 -4.86
C ALA A 11 -1.30 4.79 -6.22
N ASN A 12 -0.77 5.49 -7.22
CA ASN A 12 -1.21 5.37 -8.61
C ASN A 12 -0.05 4.85 -9.44
N PHE A 13 -0.27 3.74 -10.14
CA PHE A 13 0.66 3.20 -11.12
C PHE A 13 0.06 3.27 -12.51
N VAL A 14 0.91 3.46 -13.52
CA VAL A 14 0.50 3.38 -14.93
C VAL A 14 -0.15 2.02 -15.19
N ASN A 15 -1.33 2.02 -15.80
CA ASN A 15 -1.96 0.83 -16.37
C ASN A 15 -1.67 0.80 -17.87
N ASN A 16 -0.84 -0.14 -18.33
CA ASN A 16 -0.51 -0.28 -19.75
C ASN A 16 -1.58 -1.07 -20.53
N LYS A 17 -2.65 -1.50 -19.85
CA LYS A 17 -3.78 -2.26 -20.39
C LYS A 17 -3.32 -3.56 -21.09
N THR A 18 -2.24 -4.16 -20.60
CA THR A 18 -1.76 -5.44 -21.09
C THR A 18 -2.71 -6.57 -20.66
N TYR A 19 -2.73 -7.67 -21.41
CA TYR A 19 -3.54 -8.83 -21.06
C TYR A 19 -3.24 -9.37 -19.65
N ALA A 20 -2.00 -9.22 -19.19
CA ALA A 20 -1.58 -9.65 -17.87
C ALA A 20 -2.11 -8.71 -16.77
N GLU A 21 -2.05 -7.39 -16.95
CA GLU A 21 -2.67 -6.40 -16.04
C GLU A 21 -4.20 -6.56 -15.99
N GLU A 22 -4.84 -6.90 -17.12
CA GLU A 22 -6.29 -7.05 -17.21
C GLU A 22 -6.82 -8.30 -16.48
N ARG A 23 -5.97 -9.30 -16.26
CA ARG A 23 -6.33 -10.51 -15.50
C ARG A 23 -6.23 -10.35 -13.99
N VAL A 24 -5.56 -9.30 -13.51
CA VAL A 24 -5.42 -9.02 -12.08
C VAL A 24 -6.80 -8.70 -11.49
N PRO A 25 -7.29 -9.43 -10.48
CA PRO A 25 -8.55 -9.12 -9.82
C PRO A 25 -8.41 -7.87 -8.95
N GLU A 26 -9.46 -7.04 -8.93
CA GLU A 26 -9.57 -5.93 -7.98
C GLU A 26 -9.73 -6.42 -6.53
N ILE A 27 -9.43 -5.54 -5.57
CA ILE A 27 -9.65 -5.79 -4.14
C ILE A 27 -10.67 -4.75 -3.66
N SER A 28 -11.94 -5.14 -3.52
CA SER A 28 -13.07 -4.25 -3.17
C SER A 28 -13.09 -3.76 -1.71
N GLY A 29 -11.92 -3.70 -1.06
CA GLY A 29 -11.76 -3.34 0.34
C GLY A 29 -11.74 -4.56 1.24
N VAL A 30 -10.52 -4.95 1.65
CA VAL A 30 -10.31 -6.00 2.62
C VAL A 30 -9.69 -5.37 3.86
N ALA A 31 -10.29 -5.62 5.02
CA ALA A 31 -9.76 -5.20 6.31
C ALA A 31 -9.14 -6.39 7.06
N TYR A 32 -8.14 -6.11 7.89
CA TYR A 32 -7.37 -7.10 8.64
C TYR A 32 -8.27 -8.07 9.40
N ILE A 33 -9.31 -7.56 10.04
CA ILE A 33 -10.26 -8.36 10.84
C ILE A 33 -10.94 -9.48 10.04
N PHE A 34 -11.13 -9.30 8.73
CA PHE A 34 -11.84 -10.25 7.87
C PHE A 34 -10.90 -11.19 7.09
N ASN A 35 -9.62 -10.85 6.93
CA ASN A 35 -8.69 -11.67 6.17
C ASN A 35 -7.27 -11.69 6.77
N GLN A 36 -7.16 -12.08 8.04
CA GLN A 36 -5.90 -12.04 8.78
C GLN A 36 -4.77 -12.86 8.12
N ALA A 37 -5.10 -13.98 7.45
CA ALA A 37 -4.11 -14.83 6.79
C ALA A 37 -3.39 -14.06 5.66
N PHE A 38 -4.15 -13.36 4.80
CA PHE A 38 -3.61 -12.51 3.75
C PHE A 38 -2.65 -11.45 4.30
N PHE A 39 -3.05 -10.73 5.36
CA PHE A 39 -2.21 -9.67 5.93
C PHE A 39 -0.96 -10.22 6.64
N LYS A 40 -1.05 -11.36 7.33
CA LYS A 40 0.11 -12.01 7.95
C LYS A 40 1.11 -12.50 6.90
N GLU A 41 0.62 -13.08 5.80
CA GLU A 41 1.47 -13.51 4.70
C GLU A 41 2.14 -12.32 4.00
N MET A 42 1.38 -11.24 3.80
CA MET A 42 1.89 -9.99 3.25
C MET A 42 3.01 -9.42 4.12
N TYR A 43 2.78 -9.29 5.43
CA TYR A 43 3.78 -8.84 6.39
C TYR A 43 5.04 -9.72 6.37
N ALA A 44 4.89 -11.05 6.39
CA ALA A 44 6.02 -11.97 6.36
C ALA A 44 6.87 -11.84 5.08
N LYS A 45 6.25 -11.44 3.96
CA LYS A 45 6.92 -11.30 2.65
C LYS A 45 7.53 -9.92 2.41
N THR A 46 6.96 -8.86 2.96
CA THR A 46 7.32 -7.47 2.60
C THR A 46 7.71 -6.60 3.80
N GLY A 47 7.44 -7.05 5.03
CA GLY A 47 7.57 -6.26 6.26
C GLY A 47 6.51 -5.16 6.42
N VAL A 48 5.56 -5.05 5.47
CA VAL A 48 4.48 -4.06 5.47
C VAL A 48 3.34 -4.58 6.36
N ASP A 49 2.92 -3.81 7.37
CA ASP A 49 1.76 -4.16 8.21
C ASP A 49 0.59 -3.20 7.93
N LEU A 50 -0.48 -3.74 7.37
CA LEU A 50 -1.67 -2.99 6.97
C LEU A 50 -2.89 -3.37 7.82
N GLU A 51 -3.72 -2.36 8.11
CA GLU A 51 -5.05 -2.52 8.69
C GLU A 51 -6.10 -2.78 7.59
N ASN A 52 -5.94 -2.15 6.41
CA ASN A 52 -6.80 -2.37 5.25
C ASN A 52 -6.07 -2.09 3.94
N ILE A 53 -6.60 -2.66 2.85
CA ILE A 53 -6.18 -2.38 1.48
C ILE A 53 -7.37 -2.45 0.52
N VAL A 54 -7.36 -1.55 -0.45
CA VAL A 54 -8.28 -1.46 -1.59
C VAL A 54 -7.43 -1.35 -2.85
N TYR A 55 -7.85 -2.04 -3.90
CA TYR A 55 -7.25 -1.97 -5.22
C TYR A 55 -8.34 -1.83 -6.27
N TYR A 56 -8.26 -0.76 -7.06
CA TYR A 56 -9.08 -0.52 -8.23
C TYR A 56 -8.21 -0.50 -9.48
N LYS A 57 -8.75 -1.05 -10.56
CA LYS A 57 -8.13 -1.08 -11.88
C LYS A 57 -9.03 -0.33 -12.85
N ASP A 58 -8.57 0.84 -13.25
CA ASP A 58 -9.24 1.69 -14.23
C ASP A 58 -8.17 2.25 -15.20
N ASP A 59 -8.16 3.54 -15.50
CA ASP A 59 -7.06 4.18 -16.23
C ASP A 59 -5.70 4.08 -15.51
N THR A 60 -5.70 3.78 -14.22
CA THR A 60 -4.50 3.53 -13.41
C THR A 60 -4.71 2.33 -12.51
N HIS A 61 -3.63 1.69 -12.08
CA HIS A 61 -3.69 0.79 -10.93
C HIS A 61 -3.67 1.63 -9.66
N TYR A 62 -4.82 1.79 -9.03
CA TYR A 62 -5.02 2.65 -7.88
C TYR A 62 -5.15 1.84 -6.59
N PHE A 63 -4.30 2.15 -5.62
CA PHE A 63 -4.30 1.53 -4.31
C PHE A 63 -4.62 2.54 -3.23
N VAL A 64 -5.45 2.12 -2.27
CA VAL A 64 -5.66 2.82 -1.01
C VAL A 64 -5.38 1.84 0.11
N MET A 65 -4.55 2.23 1.06
CA MET A 65 -4.25 1.37 2.22
C MET A 65 -4.11 2.19 3.48
N CYS A 66 -4.39 1.53 4.59
CA CYS A 66 -4.14 2.05 5.92
C CYS A 66 -3.03 1.23 6.55
N ALA A 67 -1.89 1.86 6.78
CA ALA A 67 -0.73 1.21 7.38
C ALA A 67 -0.68 1.43 8.89
N LYS A 68 -0.21 0.42 9.62
CA LYS A 68 -0.01 0.56 11.07
C LYS A 68 1.14 1.52 11.33
N LYS A 69 0.96 2.42 12.30
CA LYS A 69 1.98 3.41 12.70
C LYS A 69 3.34 2.77 12.97
N GLN A 70 3.37 1.62 13.65
CA GLN A 70 4.64 0.95 13.98
C GLN A 70 5.38 0.49 12.72
N SER A 71 4.68 -0.14 11.76
CA SER A 71 5.29 -0.54 10.48
C SER A 71 5.88 0.65 9.73
N LEU A 72 5.19 1.80 9.75
CA LEU A 72 5.70 3.02 9.12
C LEU A 72 6.94 3.61 9.80
N LEU A 73 7.05 3.45 11.13
CA LEU A 73 8.27 3.83 11.87
C LEU A 73 9.41 2.87 11.55
N ASP A 74 9.15 1.57 11.62
CA ASP A 74 10.14 0.51 11.38
C ASP A 74 10.71 0.59 9.96
N MET A 75 9.88 0.97 8.98
CA MET A 75 10.27 1.16 7.59
C MET A 75 10.85 2.55 7.27
N GLY A 76 10.92 3.46 8.26
CA GLY A 76 11.46 4.82 8.06
C GLY A 76 10.60 5.71 7.15
N VAL A 77 9.30 5.41 7.04
CA VAL A 77 8.31 6.24 6.32
C VAL A 77 7.93 7.43 7.18
N ILE A 78 7.76 7.23 8.47
CA ILE A 78 7.58 8.32 9.43
C ILE A 78 8.95 8.68 9.97
N LEU A 79 9.36 9.92 9.75
CA LEU A 79 10.51 10.53 10.41
C LEU A 79 9.99 11.54 11.42
N GLN A 80 10.26 11.28 12.70
CA GLN A 80 10.03 12.27 13.74
C GLN A 80 11.23 13.22 13.77
N THR A 81 10.99 14.47 13.41
CA THR A 81 11.99 15.53 13.36
C THR A 81 11.73 16.54 14.47
N ILE A 82 12.69 17.42 14.73
CA ILE A 82 12.50 18.56 15.65
C ILE A 82 11.37 19.51 15.18
N GLU A 83 11.04 19.52 13.88
CA GLU A 83 9.98 20.35 13.28
C GLU A 83 8.63 19.64 13.19
N GLY A 84 8.53 18.38 13.64
CA GLY A 84 7.30 17.58 13.59
C GLY A 84 7.44 16.27 12.81
N ILE A 85 6.31 15.74 12.33
CA ILE A 85 6.25 14.47 11.59
C ILE A 85 6.46 14.73 10.10
N ARG A 86 7.49 14.11 9.52
CA ARG A 86 7.70 14.07 8.07
C ARG A 86 7.37 12.68 7.55
N LEU A 87 6.58 12.62 6.48
CA LEU A 87 6.24 11.38 5.79
C LEU A 87 7.10 11.19 4.54
N ARG A 88 7.59 9.98 4.32
CA ARG A 88 8.32 9.52 3.13
C ARG A 88 7.64 8.29 2.52
N PRO A 89 6.40 8.46 2.01
CA PRO A 89 5.58 7.33 1.57
C PRO A 89 6.20 6.56 0.39
N GLU A 90 7.13 7.15 -0.35
CA GLU A 90 7.93 6.50 -1.39
C GLU A 90 8.76 5.30 -0.90
N VAL A 91 9.20 5.31 0.37
CA VAL A 91 9.92 4.18 0.98
C VAL A 91 8.98 2.98 1.17
N TYR A 92 7.71 3.26 1.47
CA TYR A 92 6.68 2.25 1.65
C TYR A 92 6.26 1.60 0.32
N ILE A 93 6.18 2.41 -0.74
CA ILE A 93 5.74 1.97 -2.08
C ILE A 93 6.69 0.93 -2.67
N LYS A 94 8.01 1.05 -2.47
CA LYS A 94 8.97 0.06 -3.01
C LYS A 94 8.70 -1.35 -2.47
N ASN A 95 8.30 -1.47 -1.21
CA ASN A 95 7.96 -2.75 -0.59
C ASN A 95 6.53 -3.20 -0.96
N LEU A 96 5.64 -2.25 -1.26
CA LEU A 96 4.33 -2.52 -1.82
C LEU A 96 4.37 -3.01 -3.27
N PHE A 97 5.33 -2.57 -4.09
CA PHE A 97 5.52 -3.08 -5.45
C PHE A 97 5.73 -4.62 -5.45
N MET A 98 6.44 -5.14 -4.44
CA MET A 98 6.57 -6.58 -4.21
C MET A 98 5.23 -7.26 -3.88
N LEU A 99 4.29 -6.56 -3.24
CA LEU A 99 2.94 -7.07 -2.99
C LEU A 99 2.21 -7.33 -4.31
N LEU A 100 2.26 -6.38 -5.24
CA LEU A 100 1.57 -6.46 -6.53
C LEU A 100 2.17 -7.53 -7.43
N SER A 101 3.49 -7.64 -7.44
CA SER A 101 4.21 -8.67 -8.19
C SER A 101 3.93 -10.11 -7.73
N LYS A 102 3.38 -10.29 -6.52
CA LYS A 102 3.07 -11.61 -5.94
C LYS A 102 1.57 -11.93 -5.92
N VAL A 103 0.70 -10.93 -6.14
CA VAL A 103 -0.73 -11.14 -6.41
C VAL A 103 -0.94 -11.47 -7.89
N ASP A 104 -0.07 -11.00 -8.79
CA ASP A 104 -0.09 -11.38 -10.20
C ASP A 104 1.29 -11.24 -10.87
N ASN A 105 1.69 -12.25 -11.64
CA ASN A 105 2.89 -12.21 -12.48
C ASN A 105 2.82 -11.10 -13.54
N GLY A 106 1.62 -10.63 -13.95
CA GLY A 106 1.45 -9.58 -14.95
C GLY A 106 2.03 -8.23 -14.59
N LEU A 107 1.80 -7.77 -13.34
CA LEU A 107 2.36 -6.51 -12.82
C LEU A 107 3.88 -6.60 -12.56
N SER A 108 4.40 -7.82 -12.35
CA SER A 108 5.83 -8.08 -12.14
C SER A 108 6.64 -8.02 -13.44
N GLN A 109 6.02 -8.31 -14.59
CA GLN A 109 6.71 -8.45 -15.88
C GLN A 109 6.81 -7.16 -16.69
N GLY A 110 6.15 -6.07 -16.27
CA GLY A 110 6.17 -4.83 -17.04
C GLY A 110 6.00 -3.57 -16.21
N GLN A 111 7.11 -2.91 -15.86
CA GLN A 111 7.23 -1.44 -15.83
C GLN A 111 6.13 -0.63 -15.11
N ALA A 112 5.43 -1.13 -14.09
CA ALA A 112 4.44 -0.34 -13.36
C ALA A 112 5.12 0.88 -12.71
N LYS A 113 4.98 2.02 -13.39
CA LYS A 113 5.66 3.27 -13.06
C LYS A 113 4.80 4.00 -12.04
N LEU A 114 5.36 4.27 -10.87
CA LEU A 114 4.71 5.11 -9.86
C LEU A 114 4.48 6.50 -10.47
N MET A 115 3.22 6.89 -10.56
CA MET A 115 2.84 8.23 -11.02
C MET A 115 2.75 9.19 -9.84
N ALA A 116 2.11 8.74 -8.76
CA ALA A 116 1.91 9.53 -7.56
C ALA A 116 1.78 8.64 -6.33
N VAL A 117 2.33 9.12 -5.21
CA VAL A 117 2.08 8.58 -3.87
C VAL A 117 1.75 9.72 -2.93
N GLN A 118 0.74 9.52 -2.09
CA GLN A 118 0.39 10.47 -1.04
C GLN A 118 0.16 9.73 0.27
N GLY A 119 0.75 10.26 1.35
CA GLY A 119 0.46 9.84 2.73
C GLY A 119 -0.33 10.92 3.45
N PHE A 120 -1.36 10.52 4.20
CA PHE A 120 -2.14 11.43 5.03
C PHE A 120 -2.46 10.81 6.39
N LEU A 121 -2.52 11.67 7.42
CA LEU A 121 -2.92 11.26 8.75
C LEU A 121 -4.44 11.02 8.76
N VAL A 122 -4.86 9.89 9.31
CA VAL A 122 -6.26 9.57 9.57
C VAL A 122 -6.45 9.36 11.07
N ASN A 123 -7.50 9.99 11.61
CA ASN A 123 -8.00 9.63 12.93
C ASN A 123 -8.99 8.48 12.75
N VAL A 124 -8.65 7.32 13.29
CA VAL A 124 -9.55 6.16 13.40
C VAL A 124 -10.03 5.96 14.83
#